data_AF-A0A8D8ACQ6-F1
#
_entry.id   AF-A0A8D8ACQ6-F1
#
_cell.length_a   1.000
_cell.length_b   1.000
_cell.length_c   1.000
_cell.angle_alpha   90.00
_cell.angle_beta   90.00
_cell.angle_gamma   90.00
#
_symmetry.space_group_name_H-M   'P 1'
#
loop_
_entity.id
_entity.type
_entity.pdbx_description
1 polymer ?
#
loop_
_entity_poly.entity_id
_entity_poly.type
_entity_poly.pdbx_seq_one_letter_code
_entity_poly.pdbx_strand_id
1 'polypeptide(L)'
;MESGQTAEVTFDNSEYEFEFADVENEIHENSKAETSRKKTVEVPSNSGRTVSFMIRPTKLGHITIKVTATTALAGDGVERQLLVEPEGLPQFVNKAAFVDLRSAPEVMKNFTVEVPKNAVPDSTRVEVSVIGDVLGSTVQNLDSLIRMPYGCGEQNMLNFVPNIVVLDYLKGTDQLTSKIEQKAKKFMESGYQRELTYRHDDGSFSAFGNSDPKGSTWLTAFVARSFKQAASHISVEEAIIDKALEWLSDQQASNGSFPEVGKVSHKDMQGGSGEGIALTAYTLIAFLENRNLLPKYQNIVNKAVDYVARNIDGLNDVYALAIAAYALQLADHSSKDFTLSQLDGKATTDGDTKWWHKPIPESDSKNPWYGKPNSVNVEMSSYAMLSFLEAGLDTDALPIMKWLISQRNDKGGFQSTQ
;
A
#
# COMPACT_ATOMS: atom_id res chain seq x y z
N MET A 1 -58.97 18.31 9.50
CA MET A 1 -59.03 18.66 8.06
C MET A 1 -59.36 17.37 7.32
N GLU A 2 -60.61 17.20 6.87
CA GLU A 2 -61.08 15.95 6.26
C GLU A 2 -60.96 15.92 4.71
N SER A 3 -60.61 17.04 4.08
CA SER A 3 -60.35 17.11 2.64
C SER A 3 -58.86 16.99 2.33
N GLY A 4 -58.52 16.29 1.23
CA GLY A 4 -57.17 16.30 0.67
C GLY A 4 -56.72 17.72 0.30
N GLN A 5 -55.41 17.93 0.25
CA GLN A 5 -54.82 19.22 -0.13
C GLN A 5 -54.04 19.09 -1.43
N THR A 6 -54.09 20.13 -2.25
CA THR A 6 -53.24 20.29 -3.41
C THR A 6 -51.95 20.97 -2.96
N ALA A 7 -50.82 20.28 -3.11
CA ALA A 7 -49.50 20.80 -2.83
C ALA A 7 -48.74 21.08 -4.13
N GLU A 8 -48.11 22.25 -4.23
CA GLU A 8 -47.14 22.58 -5.26
C GLU A 8 -45.73 22.28 -4.72
N VAL A 9 -45.04 21.33 -5.36
CA VAL A 9 -43.64 21.01 -5.05
C VAL A 9 -42.77 21.71 -6.07
N THR A 10 -41.90 22.61 -5.60
CA THR A 10 -40.92 23.34 -6.41
C THR A 10 -39.52 22.83 -6.09
N PHE A 11 -38.81 22.36 -7.11
CA PHE A 11 -37.38 22.07 -7.02
C PHE A 11 -36.62 23.25 -7.62
N ASP A 12 -35.82 23.90 -6.79
CA ASP A 12 -35.01 25.06 -7.12
C ASP A 12 -33.65 24.67 -7.72
N ASN A 13 -33.23 25.42 -8.74
CA ASN A 13 -31.95 25.34 -9.42
C ASN A 13 -31.46 26.77 -9.77
N SER A 14 -31.60 27.72 -8.84
CA SER A 14 -31.23 29.12 -9.09
C SER A 14 -29.76 29.31 -9.45
N GLU A 15 -28.90 28.40 -8.97
CA GLU A 15 -27.45 28.41 -9.14
C GLU A 15 -26.96 27.64 -10.38
N TYR A 16 -27.89 27.11 -11.19
CA TYR A 16 -27.61 26.36 -12.43
C TYR A 16 -26.59 25.24 -12.23
N GLU A 17 -26.77 24.41 -11.20
CA GLU A 17 -25.84 23.33 -10.84
C GLU A 17 -26.18 21.99 -11.48
N PHE A 18 -27.39 21.87 -12.04
CA PHE A 18 -27.88 20.70 -12.74
C PHE A 18 -28.89 21.11 -13.83
N GLU A 19 -29.18 20.18 -14.73
CA GLU A 19 -30.26 20.30 -15.72
C GLU A 19 -31.40 19.37 -15.34
N PHE A 20 -32.65 19.80 -15.53
CA PHE A 20 -33.78 18.88 -15.40
C PHE A 20 -33.90 18.03 -16.67
N ALA A 21 -34.09 16.73 -16.49
CA ALA A 21 -34.29 15.78 -17.58
C ALA A 21 -35.73 15.24 -17.57
N ASP A 22 -36.21 14.81 -18.74
CA ASP A 22 -37.48 14.11 -18.89
C ASP A 22 -37.27 12.61 -19.13
N VAL A 23 -38.31 11.81 -18.91
CA VAL A 23 -38.25 10.34 -19.00
C VAL A 23 -38.10 9.85 -20.45
N GLU A 24 -38.41 10.70 -21.43
CA GLU A 24 -38.27 10.39 -22.85
C GLU A 24 -36.83 10.65 -23.29
N ASN A 25 -36.22 9.66 -23.97
CA ASN A 25 -34.86 9.70 -24.54
C ASN A 25 -34.71 10.71 -25.71
N GLU A 26 -35.44 11.81 -25.71
CA GLU A 26 -35.30 12.86 -26.71
C GLU A 26 -34.25 13.89 -26.26
N ILE A 27 -33.15 13.95 -27.00
CA ILE A 27 -32.14 15.01 -26.84
C ILE A 27 -32.75 16.28 -27.45
N HIS A 28 -33.34 17.14 -26.63
CA HIS A 28 -33.65 18.49 -27.07
C HIS A 28 -32.36 19.31 -27.10
N GLU A 29 -31.82 19.59 -28.29
CA GLU A 29 -30.61 20.41 -28.54
C GLU A 29 -30.69 21.87 -28.01
N ASN A 30 -31.78 22.26 -27.34
CA ASN A 30 -32.02 23.59 -26.77
C ASN A 30 -32.81 23.52 -25.45
N SER A 31 -32.34 22.75 -24.46
CA SER A 31 -32.85 22.85 -23.09
C SER A 31 -32.48 24.23 -22.52
N LYS A 32 -33.46 25.14 -22.46
CA LYS A 32 -33.29 26.40 -21.72
C LYS A 32 -32.95 26.05 -20.27
N ALA A 33 -31.95 26.73 -19.72
CA ALA A 33 -31.57 26.58 -18.32
C ALA A 33 -32.77 26.90 -17.41
N GLU A 34 -33.40 25.86 -16.88
CA GLU A 34 -34.55 25.96 -15.98
C GLU A 34 -34.06 26.27 -14.56
N THR A 35 -34.46 27.43 -14.02
CA THR A 35 -34.12 27.85 -12.64
C THR A 35 -34.96 27.16 -11.58
N SER A 36 -36.09 26.56 -11.96
CA SER A 36 -36.90 25.73 -11.08
C SER A 36 -37.87 24.87 -11.88
N ARG A 37 -38.26 23.73 -11.33
CA ARG A 37 -39.31 22.86 -11.89
C ARG A 37 -40.39 22.60 -10.85
N LYS A 38 -41.65 22.74 -11.25
CA LYS A 38 -42.82 22.64 -10.37
C LYS A 38 -43.67 21.44 -10.74
N LYS A 39 -44.18 20.74 -9.73
CA LYS A 39 -45.17 19.66 -9.89
C LYS A 39 -46.27 19.82 -8.85
N THR A 40 -47.51 19.79 -9.31
CA THR A 40 -48.69 19.85 -8.44
C THR A 40 -49.20 18.45 -8.16
N VAL A 41 -49.46 18.14 -6.90
CA VAL A 41 -49.95 16.82 -6.47
C VAL A 41 -51.09 16.95 -5.48
N GLU A 42 -52.11 16.12 -5.62
CA GLU A 42 -53.18 15.98 -4.63
C GLU A 42 -52.80 14.93 -3.58
N VAL A 43 -52.78 15.38 -2.32
CA VAL A 43 -52.43 14.56 -1.16
C VAL A 43 -53.70 14.31 -0.33
N PRO A 44 -54.23 13.07 -0.29
CA PRO A 44 -55.36 12.72 0.56
C PRO A 44 -55.03 12.88 2.05
N SER A 45 -56.05 13.14 2.88
CA SER A 45 -55.89 13.23 4.33
C SER A 45 -55.30 11.94 4.91
N ASN A 46 -54.42 12.07 5.91
CA ASN A 46 -53.68 10.95 6.54
C ASN A 46 -52.86 10.07 5.56
N SER A 47 -52.40 10.63 4.45
CA SER A 47 -51.56 9.93 3.47
C SER A 47 -50.37 10.78 3.00
N GLY A 48 -49.44 10.15 2.27
CA GLY A 48 -48.32 10.83 1.62
C GLY A 48 -48.30 10.54 0.12
N ARG A 49 -47.69 11.44 -0.65
CA ARG A 49 -47.43 11.26 -2.08
C ARG A 49 -45.95 11.49 -2.36
N THR A 50 -45.39 10.68 -3.24
CA THR A 50 -44.01 10.84 -3.72
C THR A 50 -44.02 11.60 -5.03
N VAL A 51 -43.15 12.60 -5.13
CA VAL A 51 -42.89 13.35 -6.35
C VAL A 51 -41.42 13.18 -6.71
N SER A 52 -41.13 12.79 -7.95
CA SER A 52 -39.77 12.59 -8.43
C SER A 52 -39.44 13.64 -9.49
N PHE A 53 -38.21 14.15 -9.43
CA PHE A 53 -37.61 15.01 -10.44
C PHE A 53 -36.34 14.33 -10.95
N MET A 54 -36.19 14.25 -12.27
CA MET A 54 -34.98 13.72 -12.87
C MET A 54 -34.04 14.89 -13.16
N ILE A 55 -32.79 14.75 -12.74
CA ILE A 55 -31.77 15.78 -12.88
C ILE A 55 -30.48 15.18 -13.44
N ARG A 56 -29.73 15.98 -14.18
CA ARG A 56 -28.38 15.70 -14.64
C ARG A 56 -27.45 16.76 -14.07
N PRO A 57 -26.59 16.42 -13.09
CA PRO A 57 -25.60 17.36 -12.58
C PRO A 57 -24.68 17.87 -13.69
N THR A 58 -24.38 19.17 -13.67
CA THR A 58 -23.45 19.81 -14.63
C THR A 58 -22.19 20.31 -13.95
N LYS A 59 -22.20 20.44 -12.61
CA LYS A 59 -21.04 20.82 -11.79
C LYS A 59 -20.57 19.64 -10.95
N LEU A 60 -19.26 19.54 -10.78
CA LEU A 60 -18.60 18.60 -9.88
C LEU A 60 -18.54 19.15 -8.45
N GLY A 61 -18.46 18.26 -7.46
CA GLY A 61 -18.43 18.65 -6.04
C GLY A 61 -19.81 18.66 -5.39
N HIS A 62 -19.96 19.43 -4.31
CA HIS A 62 -21.23 19.50 -3.60
C HIS A 62 -22.17 20.48 -4.32
N ILE A 63 -23.30 19.97 -4.79
CA ILE A 63 -24.40 20.78 -5.34
C ILE A 63 -25.55 20.85 -4.34
N THR A 64 -26.26 21.96 -4.33
CA THR A 64 -27.34 22.23 -3.39
C THR A 64 -28.67 21.76 -3.97
N ILE A 65 -29.32 20.84 -3.26
CA ILE A 65 -30.64 20.29 -3.58
C ILE A 65 -31.66 20.96 -2.67
N LYS A 66 -32.41 21.91 -3.22
CA LYS A 66 -33.43 22.67 -2.49
C LYS A 66 -34.82 22.38 -3.04
N VAL A 67 -35.68 21.81 -2.20
CA VAL A 67 -37.06 21.46 -2.55
C VAL A 67 -38.02 22.12 -1.57
N THR A 68 -39.03 22.81 -2.07
CA THR A 68 -40.07 23.47 -1.27
C THR A 68 -41.43 22.90 -1.65
N ALA A 69 -42.27 22.56 -0.67
CA ALA A 69 -43.65 22.15 -0.86
C ALA A 69 -44.58 23.19 -0.24
N THR A 70 -45.47 23.76 -1.03
CA THR A 70 -46.43 24.79 -0.59
C THR A 70 -47.86 24.37 -0.85
N THR A 71 -48.74 24.69 0.08
CA THR A 71 -50.20 24.55 -0.03
C THR A 71 -50.84 25.92 0.21
N ALA A 72 -52.16 26.02 0.09
CA ALA A 72 -52.86 27.26 0.43
C ALA A 72 -52.75 27.67 1.91
N LEU A 73 -52.34 26.76 2.80
CA LEU A 73 -52.34 26.97 4.26
C LEU A 73 -50.94 26.98 4.88
N ALA A 74 -49.97 26.29 4.28
CA ALA A 74 -48.63 26.13 4.84
C ALA A 74 -47.59 25.83 3.75
N GLY A 75 -46.32 26.08 4.06
CA GLY A 75 -45.20 25.68 3.22
C GLY A 75 -44.04 25.15 4.06
N ASP A 76 -43.30 24.20 3.50
CA ASP A 76 -42.10 23.62 4.11
C ASP A 76 -41.01 23.44 3.04
N GLY A 77 -39.75 23.44 3.45
CA GLY A 77 -38.61 23.37 2.54
C GLY A 77 -37.44 22.59 3.13
N VAL A 78 -36.81 21.78 2.28
CA VAL A 78 -35.64 20.97 2.63
C VAL A 78 -34.49 21.34 1.71
N GLU A 79 -33.33 21.56 2.31
CA GLU A 79 -32.07 21.78 1.61
C GLU A 79 -31.08 20.68 2.01
N ARG A 80 -30.44 20.06 1.01
CA ARG A 80 -29.40 19.06 1.21
C ARG A 80 -28.27 19.23 0.20
N GLN A 81 -27.09 18.76 0.56
CA GLN A 81 -25.93 18.74 -0.33
C GLN A 81 -25.82 17.37 -1.00
N LEU A 82 -25.61 17.35 -2.32
CA LEU A 82 -25.35 16.15 -3.12
C LEU A 82 -23.91 16.21 -3.65
N LEU A 83 -23.10 15.21 -3.33
CA LEU A 83 -21.73 15.10 -3.85
C LEU A 83 -21.75 14.48 -5.26
N VAL A 84 -21.31 15.25 -6.24
CA VAL A 84 -21.11 14.83 -7.63
C VAL A 84 -19.64 14.51 -7.85
N GLU A 85 -19.33 13.25 -8.10
CA GLU A 85 -17.97 12.79 -8.37
C GLU A 85 -17.66 12.84 -9.88
N PRO A 86 -16.42 13.16 -10.27
CA PRO A 86 -16.02 13.11 -11.68
C PRO A 86 -16.09 11.69 -12.24
N GLU A 87 -16.43 11.57 -13.52
CA GLU A 87 -16.37 10.30 -14.22
C GLU A 87 -14.93 9.83 -14.52
N GLY A 88 -14.79 8.56 -14.94
CA GLY A 88 -13.51 7.98 -15.33
C GLY A 88 -12.75 7.32 -14.18
N LEU A 89 -11.44 7.12 -14.38
CA LEU A 89 -10.56 6.49 -13.40
C LEU A 89 -9.64 7.55 -12.77
N PRO A 90 -9.67 7.76 -11.44
CA PRO A 90 -8.80 8.72 -10.79
C PRO A 90 -7.33 8.34 -10.97
N GLN A 91 -6.50 9.34 -11.27
CA GLN A 91 -5.05 9.19 -11.39
C GLN A 91 -4.37 10.03 -10.32
N PHE A 92 -3.55 9.38 -9.49
CA PHE A 92 -2.75 10.03 -8.47
C PHE A 92 -1.31 10.19 -8.97
N VAL A 93 -0.76 11.40 -8.78
CA VAL A 93 0.65 11.71 -9.05
C VAL A 93 1.21 12.39 -7.81
N ASN A 94 2.22 11.76 -7.20
CA ASN A 94 2.93 12.32 -6.06
C ASN A 94 4.27 12.89 -6.52
N LYS A 95 4.60 14.09 -6.05
CA LYS A 95 5.96 14.63 -6.10
C LYS A 95 6.35 15.07 -4.69
N ALA A 96 7.48 14.55 -4.21
CA ALA A 96 8.01 14.89 -2.90
C ALA A 96 9.40 15.50 -3.05
N ALA A 97 9.74 16.41 -2.14
CA ALA A 97 11.11 16.87 -1.96
C ALA A 97 11.48 16.85 -0.49
N PHE A 98 12.70 16.39 -0.21
CA PHE A 98 13.32 16.54 1.08
C PHE A 98 14.00 17.90 1.18
N VAL A 99 13.75 18.62 2.27
CA VAL A 99 14.33 19.94 2.56
C VAL A 99 15.22 19.79 3.80
N ASP A 100 16.52 20.00 3.63
CA ASP A 100 17.49 19.98 4.73
C ASP A 100 18.12 21.37 4.91
N LEU A 101 17.60 22.13 5.88
CA LEU A 101 18.08 23.47 6.19
C LEU A 101 19.43 23.49 6.94
N ARG A 102 19.96 22.32 7.34
CA ARG A 102 21.33 22.22 7.88
C ARG A 102 22.37 22.37 6.77
N SER A 103 22.01 21.99 5.55
CA SER A 103 22.88 22.03 4.38
C SER A 103 22.87 23.38 3.67
N ALA A 104 21.74 24.10 3.70
CA ALA A 104 21.57 25.41 3.09
C ALA A 104 20.56 26.25 3.88
N PRO A 105 20.80 27.57 4.05
CA PRO A 105 19.90 28.44 4.82
C PRO A 105 18.53 28.66 4.13
N GLU A 106 18.47 28.46 2.82
CA GLU A 106 17.25 28.56 2.02
C GLU A 106 17.27 27.49 0.92
N VAL A 107 16.12 26.86 0.67
CA VAL A 107 15.96 25.85 -0.36
C VAL A 107 14.71 26.19 -1.17
N MET A 108 14.88 26.43 -2.47
CA MET A 108 13.78 26.57 -3.43
C MET A 108 13.73 25.35 -4.34
N LYS A 109 12.57 24.68 -4.42
CA LYS A 109 12.32 23.59 -5.37
C LYS A 109 11.04 23.89 -6.15
N ASN A 110 11.08 23.67 -7.46
CA ASN A 110 9.94 23.85 -8.36
C ASN A 110 9.30 22.50 -8.67
N PHE A 111 7.98 22.41 -8.55
CA PHE A 111 7.21 21.22 -8.91
C PHE A 111 6.33 21.51 -10.11
N THR A 112 6.55 20.78 -11.21
CA THR A 112 5.67 20.81 -12.38
C THR A 112 4.76 19.59 -12.33
N VAL A 113 3.44 19.78 -12.29
CA VAL A 113 2.45 18.69 -12.36
C VAL A 113 1.87 18.66 -13.76
N GLU A 114 2.08 17.57 -14.48
CA GLU A 114 1.55 17.38 -15.83
C GLU A 114 0.14 16.80 -15.76
N VAL A 115 -0.86 17.58 -16.19
CA VAL A 115 -2.25 17.13 -16.28
C VAL A 115 -2.47 16.44 -17.61
N PRO A 116 -2.97 15.18 -17.64
CA PRO A 116 -3.24 14.48 -18.89
C PRO A 116 -4.25 15.23 -19.76
N LYS A 117 -4.05 15.21 -21.08
CA LYS A 117 -4.96 15.89 -22.04
C LYS A 117 -6.39 15.35 -22.02
N ASN A 118 -6.58 14.12 -21.55
CA ASN A 118 -7.86 13.44 -21.41
C ASN A 118 -8.44 13.54 -19.99
N ALA A 119 -7.91 14.43 -19.14
CA ALA A 119 -8.48 14.69 -17.81
C ALA A 119 -9.89 15.29 -17.95
N VAL A 120 -10.80 14.85 -17.08
CA VAL A 120 -12.16 15.40 -17.02
C VAL A 120 -12.07 16.86 -16.55
N PRO A 121 -12.80 17.80 -17.18
CA PRO A 121 -12.83 19.19 -16.72
C PRO A 121 -13.15 19.30 -15.22
N ASP A 122 -12.47 20.19 -14.52
CA ASP A 122 -12.62 20.42 -13.07
C ASP A 122 -12.36 19.21 -12.15
N SER A 123 -11.84 18.10 -12.69
CA SER A 123 -11.46 16.92 -11.89
C SER A 123 -10.07 17.06 -11.25
N THR A 124 -9.29 18.06 -11.66
CA THR A 124 -7.90 18.24 -11.20
C THR A 124 -7.90 18.83 -9.80
N ARG A 125 -7.22 18.15 -8.86
CA ARG A 125 -7.01 18.61 -7.49
C ARG A 125 -5.52 18.54 -7.18
N VAL A 126 -4.99 19.62 -6.61
CA VAL A 126 -3.59 19.69 -6.17
C VAL A 126 -3.59 20.00 -4.68
N GLU A 127 -2.93 19.14 -3.92
CA GLU A 127 -2.74 19.31 -2.49
C GLU A 127 -1.24 19.43 -2.20
N VAL A 128 -0.88 20.36 -1.30
CA VAL A 128 0.50 20.57 -0.87
C VAL A 128 0.56 20.40 0.64
N SER A 129 1.43 19.50 1.10
CA SER A 129 1.71 19.29 2.52
C SER A 129 3.20 19.47 2.79
N VAL A 130 3.52 20.09 3.93
CA VAL A 130 4.89 20.28 4.43
C VAL A 130 4.95 19.69 5.82
N ILE A 131 5.88 18.76 6.03
CA ILE A 131 5.92 17.97 7.25
C ILE A 131 7.36 17.86 7.72
N GLY A 132 7.59 18.12 9.00
CA GLY A 132 8.92 18.13 9.63
C GLY A 132 9.51 16.74 9.89
N ASP A 133 8.89 15.69 9.33
CA ASP A 133 9.28 14.30 9.50
C ASP A 133 9.40 13.62 8.13
N VAL A 134 10.41 12.77 8.00
CA VAL A 134 10.71 11.97 6.80
C VAL A 134 9.56 11.01 6.45
N LEU A 135 8.79 10.54 7.45
CA LEU A 135 7.54 9.80 7.20
C LEU A 135 6.27 10.64 7.34
N GLY A 136 6.39 11.97 7.33
CA GLY A 136 5.34 12.89 7.71
C GLY A 136 3.95 12.66 7.12
N SER A 137 3.84 12.38 5.82
CA SER A 137 2.55 12.15 5.16
C SER A 137 1.91 10.83 5.57
N THR A 138 2.75 9.87 5.95
CA THR A 138 2.33 8.63 6.59
C THR A 138 1.86 8.91 8.01
N VAL A 139 2.50 9.79 8.79
CA VAL A 139 2.18 10.02 10.22
C VAL A 139 0.72 10.39 10.48
N GLN A 140 0.15 11.31 9.69
CA GLN A 140 -1.25 11.70 9.85
C GLN A 140 -2.23 10.56 9.54
N ASN A 141 -1.80 9.57 8.74
CA ASN A 141 -2.58 8.42 8.30
C ASN A 141 -2.06 7.07 8.86
N LEU A 142 -1.06 7.05 9.77
CA LEU A 142 -0.43 5.83 10.29
C LEU A 142 -1.47 4.95 10.99
N ASP A 143 -2.45 5.55 11.68
CA ASP A 143 -3.55 4.82 12.32
C ASP A 143 -4.46 4.09 11.32
N SER A 144 -4.46 4.50 10.03
CA SER A 144 -5.18 3.83 8.94
C SER A 144 -4.39 2.68 8.30
N LEU A 145 -3.06 2.64 8.51
CA LEU A 145 -2.19 1.51 8.17
C LEU A 145 -2.25 0.42 9.25
N ILE A 146 -2.55 0.78 10.50
CA ILE A 146 -2.89 -0.14 11.58
C ILE A 146 -4.25 -0.79 11.28
N ARG A 147 -4.21 -1.99 10.72
CA ARG A 147 -5.39 -2.75 10.30
C ARG A 147 -5.47 -4.07 11.05
N MET A 148 -6.70 -4.47 11.35
CA MET A 148 -6.98 -5.77 11.93
C MET A 148 -6.66 -6.86 10.89
N PRO A 149 -5.84 -7.87 11.22
CA PRO A 149 -5.57 -8.97 10.30
C PRO A 149 -6.79 -9.86 10.00
N TYR A 150 -6.99 -10.17 8.73
CA TYR A 150 -8.09 -10.99 8.22
C TYR A 150 -7.71 -11.76 6.96
N GLY A 151 -8.57 -12.69 6.54
CA GLY A 151 -8.37 -13.48 5.33
C GLY A 151 -7.57 -14.76 5.60
N CYS A 152 -7.05 -15.35 4.52
CA CYS A 152 -6.15 -16.51 4.54
C CYS A 152 -4.76 -16.15 5.10
N GLY A 153 -3.87 -17.12 5.35
CA GLY A 153 -2.56 -16.86 5.99
C GLY A 153 -1.75 -15.76 5.31
N GLU A 154 -1.71 -15.78 3.98
CA GLU A 154 -1.09 -14.70 3.19
C GLU A 154 -1.71 -13.32 3.49
N GLN A 155 -3.03 -13.18 3.38
CA GLN A 155 -3.74 -11.91 3.63
C GLN A 155 -3.70 -11.46 5.10
N ASN A 156 -3.61 -12.42 6.01
CA ASN A 156 -3.45 -12.16 7.43
C ASN A 156 -2.09 -11.49 7.67
N MET A 157 -1.02 -12.06 7.10
CA MET A 157 0.32 -11.48 7.19
C MET A 157 0.44 -10.10 6.53
N LEU A 158 -0.29 -9.86 5.43
CA LEU A 158 -0.37 -8.54 4.79
C LEU A 158 -0.82 -7.43 5.71
N ASN A 159 -1.77 -7.74 6.58
CA ASN A 159 -2.31 -6.79 7.54
C ASN A 159 -1.53 -6.84 8.86
N PHE A 160 -0.82 -7.93 9.16
CA PHE A 160 -0.04 -8.09 10.38
C PHE A 160 1.22 -7.23 10.40
N VAL A 161 2.08 -7.34 9.37
CA VAL A 161 3.39 -6.67 9.32
C VAL A 161 3.33 -5.14 9.44
N PRO A 162 2.38 -4.44 8.78
CA PRO A 162 2.26 -2.99 8.95
C PRO A 162 2.07 -2.56 10.41
N ASN A 163 1.39 -3.35 11.26
CA ASN A 163 1.25 -3.02 12.68
C ASN A 163 2.60 -3.01 13.43
N ILE A 164 3.54 -3.87 13.03
CA ILE A 164 4.88 -3.96 13.62
C ILE A 164 5.70 -2.73 13.24
N VAL A 165 5.84 -2.49 11.93
CA VAL A 165 6.71 -1.44 11.38
C VAL A 165 6.23 -0.04 11.80
N VAL A 166 4.91 0.17 11.86
CA VAL A 166 4.33 1.42 12.36
C VAL A 166 4.67 1.66 13.83
N LEU A 167 4.62 0.62 14.67
CA LEU A 167 5.01 0.75 16.08
C LEU A 167 6.50 0.99 16.26
N ASP A 168 7.35 0.27 15.53
CA ASP A 168 8.81 0.47 15.57
C ASP A 168 9.18 1.90 15.22
N TYR A 169 8.57 2.42 14.15
CA TYR A 169 8.78 3.79 13.73
C TYR A 169 8.29 4.81 14.78
N LEU A 170 7.04 4.72 15.24
CA LEU A 170 6.48 5.66 16.22
C LEU A 170 7.24 5.62 17.56
N LYS A 171 7.75 4.46 17.93
CA LYS A 171 8.61 4.29 19.10
C LYS A 171 9.98 4.91 18.88
N GLY A 172 10.57 4.74 17.70
CA GLY A 172 11.88 5.31 17.34
C GLY A 172 11.87 6.84 17.17
N THR A 173 10.72 7.44 16.87
CA THR A 173 10.56 8.90 16.75
C THR A 173 9.93 9.58 17.96
N ASP A 174 9.73 8.85 19.07
CA ASP A 174 9.07 9.34 20.29
C ASP A 174 7.64 9.90 20.05
N GLN A 175 6.92 9.38 19.05
CA GLN A 175 5.56 9.79 18.69
C GLN A 175 4.48 8.76 19.12
N LEU A 176 4.88 7.66 19.74
CA LEU A 176 3.97 6.60 20.14
C LEU A 176 3.02 7.03 21.27
N THR A 177 1.72 6.93 21.03
CA THR A 177 0.70 7.14 22.07
C THR A 177 0.18 5.80 22.60
N SER A 178 -0.22 5.77 23.88
CA SER A 178 -0.73 4.54 24.51
C SER A 178 -1.97 3.97 23.79
N LYS A 179 -2.83 4.83 23.23
CA LYS A 179 -4.01 4.40 22.44
C LYS A 179 -3.60 3.64 21.18
N ILE A 180 -2.62 4.15 20.44
CA ILE A 180 -2.10 3.53 19.22
C ILE A 180 -1.39 2.23 19.57
N GLU A 181 -0.55 2.23 20.60
CA GLU A 181 0.16 1.06 21.09
C GLU A 181 -0.79 -0.09 21.45
N GLN A 182 -1.81 0.17 22.25
CA GLN A 182 -2.80 -0.85 22.66
C GLN A 182 -3.59 -1.39 21.46
N LYS A 183 -3.98 -0.52 20.52
CA LYS A 183 -4.70 -0.93 19.30
C LYS A 183 -3.84 -1.86 18.44
N ALA A 184 -2.60 -1.46 18.15
CA ALA A 184 -1.67 -2.24 17.34
C ALA A 184 -1.29 -3.57 18.02
N LYS A 185 -1.01 -3.58 19.33
CA LYS A 185 -0.76 -4.83 20.08
C LYS A 185 -1.93 -5.79 20.02
N LYS A 186 -3.15 -5.31 20.25
CA LYS A 186 -4.36 -6.14 20.13
C LYS A 186 -4.52 -6.73 18.73
N PHE A 187 -4.24 -5.95 17.70
CA PHE A 187 -4.31 -6.41 16.31
C PHE A 187 -3.22 -7.43 15.98
N MET A 188 -1.99 -7.22 16.46
CA MET A 188 -0.91 -8.19 16.33
C MET A 188 -1.22 -9.48 17.09
N GLU A 189 -1.66 -9.42 18.35
CA GLU A 189 -2.05 -10.63 19.11
C GLU A 189 -3.14 -11.42 18.38
N SER A 190 -4.16 -10.74 17.85
CA SER A 190 -5.22 -11.38 17.07
C SER A 190 -4.69 -11.98 15.77
N GLY A 191 -3.82 -11.27 15.04
CA GLY A 191 -3.21 -11.74 13.81
C GLY A 191 -2.25 -12.90 14.01
N TYR A 192 -1.49 -12.89 15.11
CA TYR A 192 -0.63 -13.99 15.53
C TYR A 192 -1.45 -15.26 15.78
N GLN A 193 -2.48 -15.17 16.63
CA GLN A 193 -3.35 -16.31 16.93
C GLN A 193 -4.06 -16.83 15.66
N ARG A 194 -4.47 -15.93 14.76
CA ARG A 194 -5.05 -16.31 13.48
C ARG A 194 -4.05 -17.02 12.59
N GLU A 195 -2.82 -16.53 12.49
CA GLU A 195 -1.78 -17.12 11.67
C GLU A 195 -1.44 -18.55 12.13
N LEU A 196 -1.48 -18.80 13.44
CA LEU A 196 -1.30 -20.16 13.98
C LEU A 196 -2.36 -21.15 13.48
N THR A 197 -3.52 -20.70 13.02
CA THR A 197 -4.54 -21.59 12.41
C THR A 197 -4.14 -22.07 11.00
N TYR A 198 -3.18 -21.39 10.37
CA TYR A 198 -2.62 -21.72 9.06
C TYR A 198 -1.28 -22.48 9.15
N ARG A 199 -0.88 -22.84 10.38
CA ARG A 199 0.28 -23.67 10.66
C ARG A 199 -0.04 -25.15 10.46
N HIS A 200 0.90 -25.87 9.86
CA HIS A 200 0.88 -27.33 9.70
C HIS A 200 1.52 -28.02 10.92
N ASP A 201 1.24 -29.32 11.09
CA ASP A 201 1.79 -30.12 12.19
C ASP A 201 3.32 -30.22 12.15
N ASP A 202 3.91 -30.13 10.96
CA ASP A 202 5.35 -30.12 10.71
C ASP A 202 6.03 -28.77 11.02
N GLY A 203 5.24 -27.74 11.36
CA GLY A 203 5.73 -26.41 11.70
C GLY A 203 5.73 -25.40 10.55
N SER A 204 5.41 -25.83 9.33
CA SER A 204 5.31 -24.95 8.15
C SER A 204 4.02 -24.15 8.12
N PHE A 205 3.95 -23.13 7.25
CA PHE A 205 2.76 -22.30 7.03
C PHE A 205 2.35 -22.34 5.56
N SER A 206 1.04 -22.30 5.31
CA SER A 206 0.46 -22.14 3.96
C SER A 206 -0.73 -21.20 3.98
N ALA A 207 -1.25 -20.80 2.82
CA ALA A 207 -2.40 -19.89 2.76
C ALA A 207 -3.64 -20.45 3.47
N PHE A 208 -3.87 -21.77 3.39
CA PHE A 208 -5.07 -22.42 3.95
C PHE A 208 -4.77 -23.47 5.02
N GLY A 209 -3.56 -23.45 5.60
CA GLY A 209 -3.12 -24.41 6.62
C GLY A 209 -3.23 -25.85 6.14
N ASN A 210 -3.64 -26.76 7.04
CA ASN A 210 -3.81 -28.20 6.75
C ASN A 210 -4.83 -28.53 5.63
N SER A 211 -5.51 -27.53 5.05
CA SER A 211 -6.30 -27.72 3.82
C SER A 211 -5.41 -27.80 2.58
N ASP A 212 -4.23 -27.18 2.61
CA ASP A 212 -3.20 -27.36 1.59
C ASP A 212 -2.42 -28.63 1.89
N PRO A 213 -1.93 -29.36 0.87
CA PRO A 213 -1.19 -30.60 1.09
C PRO A 213 0.23 -30.38 1.66
N LYS A 214 0.78 -29.15 1.56
CA LYS A 214 2.14 -28.78 1.96
C LYS A 214 2.23 -27.31 2.36
N GLY A 215 3.12 -27.00 3.28
CA GLY A 215 3.58 -25.63 3.56
C GLY A 215 4.33 -25.00 2.38
N SER A 216 4.40 -23.67 2.37
CA SER A 216 5.20 -22.88 1.43
C SER A 216 6.50 -22.41 2.07
N THR A 217 7.61 -22.57 1.34
CA THR A 217 8.94 -22.10 1.75
C THR A 217 8.92 -20.60 1.96
N TRP A 218 8.43 -19.85 0.97
CA TRP A 218 8.36 -18.39 1.04
C TRP A 218 7.48 -17.90 2.19
N LEU A 219 6.26 -18.42 2.34
CA LEU A 219 5.35 -17.96 3.40
C LEU A 219 5.88 -18.34 4.79
N THR A 220 6.44 -19.53 4.96
CA THR A 220 7.02 -19.97 6.24
C THR A 220 8.18 -19.06 6.65
N ALA A 221 9.06 -18.69 5.71
CA ALA A 221 10.14 -17.73 5.97
C ALA A 221 9.60 -16.34 6.33
N PHE A 222 8.57 -15.86 5.62
CA PHE A 222 7.93 -14.58 5.89
C PHE A 222 7.29 -14.53 7.28
N VAL A 223 6.58 -15.59 7.68
CA VAL A 223 5.96 -15.72 9.00
C VAL A 223 7.03 -15.77 10.10
N ALA A 224 8.05 -16.61 9.96
CA ALA A 224 9.13 -16.73 10.95
C ALA A 224 9.86 -15.39 11.18
N ARG A 225 10.15 -14.67 10.09
CA ARG A 225 10.73 -13.32 10.12
C ARG A 225 9.83 -12.32 10.83
N SER A 226 8.57 -12.25 10.43
CA SER A 226 7.59 -11.29 10.97
C SER A 226 7.27 -11.55 12.45
N PHE A 227 7.18 -12.82 12.86
CA PHE A 227 6.98 -13.20 14.26
C PHE A 227 8.17 -12.81 15.12
N LYS A 228 9.39 -12.94 14.62
CA LYS A 228 10.59 -12.48 15.32
C LYS A 228 10.57 -10.97 15.55
N GLN A 229 10.16 -10.19 14.55
CA GLN A 229 10.03 -8.73 14.67
C GLN A 229 8.92 -8.36 15.66
N ALA A 230 7.76 -9.03 15.59
CA ALA A 230 6.62 -8.81 16.49
C ALA A 230 6.92 -9.16 17.96
N ALA A 231 7.87 -10.07 18.23
CA ALA A 231 8.26 -10.48 19.58
C ALA A 231 8.81 -9.33 20.45
N SER A 232 9.18 -8.19 19.84
CA SER A 232 9.57 -6.97 20.55
C SER A 232 8.38 -6.18 21.14
N HIS A 233 7.15 -6.47 20.69
CA HIS A 233 5.93 -5.76 21.06
C HIS A 233 4.87 -6.63 21.73
N ILE A 234 4.78 -7.91 21.35
CA ILE A 234 3.81 -8.88 21.86
C ILE A 234 4.51 -10.17 22.29
N SER A 235 3.83 -11.00 23.09
CA SER A 235 4.34 -12.32 23.45
C SER A 235 4.21 -13.29 22.28
N VAL A 236 5.36 -13.73 21.74
CA VAL A 236 5.47 -14.74 20.69
C VAL A 236 6.24 -15.93 21.23
N GLU A 237 5.70 -17.13 21.06
CA GLU A 237 6.38 -18.35 21.49
C GLU A 237 7.58 -18.68 20.58
N GLU A 238 8.80 -18.64 21.12
CA GLU A 238 10.03 -18.92 20.37
C GLU A 238 10.01 -20.32 19.73
N ALA A 239 9.38 -21.29 20.38
CA ALA A 239 9.25 -22.65 19.86
C ALA A 239 8.48 -22.72 18.53
N ILE A 240 7.55 -21.78 18.27
CA ILE A 240 6.83 -21.71 16.99
C ILE A 240 7.77 -21.26 15.87
N ILE A 241 8.61 -20.27 16.16
CA ILE A 241 9.62 -19.77 15.21
C ILE A 241 10.67 -20.86 14.96
N ASP A 242 11.16 -21.51 16.02
CA ASP A 242 12.14 -22.59 15.94
C ASP A 242 11.63 -23.77 15.08
N LYS A 243 10.37 -24.19 15.27
CA LYS A 243 9.71 -25.20 14.43
C LYS A 243 9.63 -24.80 12.96
N ALA A 244 9.32 -23.53 12.66
CA ALA A 244 9.26 -23.04 11.29
C ALA A 244 10.65 -23.05 10.62
N LEU A 245 11.68 -22.63 11.36
CA LEU A 245 13.07 -22.65 10.89
C LEU A 245 13.61 -24.08 10.75
N GLU A 246 13.23 -25.00 11.63
CA GLU A 246 13.52 -26.43 11.53
C GLU A 246 12.95 -27.00 10.24
N TRP A 247 11.67 -26.77 9.96
CA TRP A 247 11.07 -27.23 8.72
C TRP A 247 11.73 -26.63 7.47
N LEU A 248 12.05 -25.33 7.49
CA LEU A 248 12.78 -24.68 6.40
C LEU A 248 14.14 -25.34 6.18
N SER A 249 14.86 -25.69 7.25
CA SER A 249 16.15 -26.36 7.14
C SER A 249 16.07 -27.72 6.44
N ASP A 250 14.96 -28.45 6.62
CA ASP A 250 14.70 -29.72 5.94
C ASP A 250 14.40 -29.54 4.44
N GLN A 251 13.97 -28.34 4.01
CA GLN A 251 13.75 -28.03 2.60
C GLN A 251 15.03 -27.58 1.87
N GLN A 252 16.15 -27.38 2.58
CA GLN A 252 17.39 -26.94 1.94
C GLN A 252 17.94 -28.02 1.00
N ALA A 253 18.17 -27.66 -0.26
CA ALA A 253 18.82 -28.55 -1.22
C ALA A 253 20.31 -28.75 -0.89
N SER A 254 20.90 -29.82 -1.42
CA SER A 254 22.31 -30.19 -1.15
C SER A 254 23.33 -29.13 -1.58
N ASN A 255 22.97 -28.29 -2.55
CA ASN A 255 23.77 -27.17 -3.04
C ASN A 255 23.66 -25.89 -2.16
N GLY A 256 22.81 -25.90 -1.14
CA GLY A 256 22.56 -24.76 -0.24
C GLY A 256 21.36 -23.88 -0.61
N SER A 257 20.73 -24.10 -1.77
CA SER A 257 19.55 -23.32 -2.19
C SER A 257 18.26 -23.76 -1.49
N PHE A 258 17.30 -22.85 -1.37
CA PHE A 258 15.94 -23.15 -0.92
C PHE A 258 14.96 -23.14 -2.11
N PRO A 259 14.42 -24.30 -2.52
CA PRO A 259 13.34 -24.37 -3.50
C PRO A 259 11.97 -24.07 -2.88
N GLU A 260 11.02 -23.62 -3.69
CA GLU A 260 9.62 -23.52 -3.28
C GLU A 260 8.94 -24.89 -3.40
N VAL A 261 8.33 -25.36 -2.30
CA VAL A 261 7.71 -26.69 -2.20
C VAL A 261 6.19 -26.61 -2.05
N GLY A 262 5.64 -25.43 -1.74
CA GLY A 262 4.21 -25.18 -1.59
C GLY A 262 3.62 -24.33 -2.72
N LYS A 263 2.35 -23.95 -2.53
CA LYS A 263 1.66 -23.03 -3.43
C LYS A 263 1.47 -21.68 -2.73
N VAL A 264 1.90 -20.62 -3.40
CA VAL A 264 1.58 -19.24 -3.01
C VAL A 264 0.44 -18.75 -3.89
N SER A 265 -0.65 -18.32 -3.26
CA SER A 265 -1.88 -17.89 -3.95
C SER A 265 -1.77 -16.44 -4.42
N HIS A 266 -1.19 -15.56 -3.60
CA HIS A 266 -0.91 -14.16 -3.94
C HIS A 266 0.55 -13.99 -4.37
N LYS A 267 0.84 -14.35 -5.62
CA LYS A 267 2.21 -14.20 -6.17
C LYS A 267 2.74 -12.77 -6.11
N ASP A 268 1.85 -11.78 -6.14
CA ASP A 268 2.20 -10.36 -5.99
C ASP A 268 2.85 -10.07 -4.62
N MET A 269 2.59 -10.89 -3.60
CA MET A 269 3.26 -10.82 -2.30
C MET A 269 4.68 -11.33 -2.34
N GLN A 270 5.06 -12.12 -3.33
CA GLN A 270 6.44 -12.61 -3.45
C GLN A 270 7.34 -11.56 -4.07
N GLY A 271 6.79 -10.53 -4.75
CA GLY A 271 7.56 -9.59 -5.54
C GLY A 271 8.33 -10.32 -6.65
N GLY A 272 9.62 -10.54 -6.44
CA GLY A 272 10.48 -11.43 -7.23
C GLY A 272 11.19 -12.53 -6.41
N SER A 273 10.85 -12.68 -5.13
CA SER A 273 11.48 -13.60 -4.16
C SER A 273 10.88 -15.00 -4.15
N GLY A 274 10.00 -15.33 -5.11
CA GLY A 274 9.30 -16.61 -5.14
C GLY A 274 10.13 -17.78 -5.66
N GLU A 275 11.32 -17.53 -6.22
CA GLU A 275 12.17 -18.56 -6.82
C GLU A 275 13.67 -18.20 -6.84
N GLY A 276 14.50 -19.19 -7.15
CA GLY A 276 15.93 -19.02 -7.42
C GLY A 276 16.75 -18.43 -6.27
N ILE A 277 17.69 -17.55 -6.63
CA ILE A 277 18.60 -16.89 -5.69
C ILE A 277 17.82 -15.97 -4.75
N ALA A 278 16.80 -15.28 -5.26
CA ALA A 278 15.98 -14.37 -4.46
C ALA A 278 15.27 -15.09 -3.31
N LEU A 279 14.65 -16.26 -3.57
CA LEU A 279 14.03 -17.08 -2.52
C LEU A 279 15.06 -17.59 -1.50
N THR A 280 16.24 -18.00 -1.97
CA THR A 280 17.30 -18.46 -1.08
C THR A 280 17.80 -17.34 -0.17
N ALA A 281 18.05 -16.15 -0.74
CA ALA A 281 18.46 -14.97 0.02
C ALA A 281 17.36 -14.51 0.99
N TYR A 282 16.10 -14.52 0.57
CA TYR A 282 14.95 -14.20 1.40
C TYR A 282 14.82 -15.14 2.61
N THR A 283 14.94 -16.45 2.37
CA THR A 283 14.91 -17.47 3.42
C THR A 283 16.11 -17.34 4.36
N LEU A 284 17.30 -17.06 3.82
CA LEU A 284 18.51 -16.79 4.61
C LEU A 284 18.34 -15.59 5.55
N ILE A 285 17.71 -14.50 5.10
CA ILE A 285 17.42 -13.33 5.95
C ILE A 285 16.55 -13.74 7.15
N ALA A 286 15.56 -14.63 6.96
CA ALA A 286 14.72 -15.11 8.06
C ALA A 286 15.55 -15.85 9.14
N PHE A 287 16.58 -16.61 8.76
CA PHE A 287 17.51 -17.20 9.73
C PHE A 287 18.39 -16.13 10.40
N LEU A 288 18.94 -15.19 9.62
CA LEU A 288 19.86 -14.14 10.12
C LEU A 288 19.20 -13.17 11.11
N GLU A 289 17.93 -12.82 10.91
CA GLU A 289 17.17 -11.99 11.85
C GLU A 289 16.86 -12.72 13.17
N ASN A 290 16.85 -14.06 13.16
CA ASN A 290 16.66 -14.90 14.34
C ASN A 290 17.98 -15.20 15.08
N ARG A 291 18.68 -14.13 15.51
CA ARG A 291 20.04 -14.20 16.09
C ARG A 291 20.21 -15.20 17.25
N ASN A 292 19.18 -15.40 18.07
CA ASN A 292 19.15 -16.35 19.18
C ASN A 292 19.18 -17.82 18.74
N LEU A 293 18.60 -18.12 17.57
CA LEU A 293 18.53 -19.48 17.01
C LEU A 293 19.66 -19.78 16.01
N LEU A 294 20.42 -18.76 15.60
CA LEU A 294 21.54 -18.92 14.66
C LEU A 294 22.53 -20.04 15.01
N PRO A 295 22.98 -20.22 16.27
CA PRO A 295 23.92 -21.30 16.60
C PRO A 295 23.38 -22.71 16.29
N LYS A 296 22.06 -22.91 16.36
CA LYS A 296 21.40 -24.18 16.03
C LYS A 296 21.44 -24.46 14.52
N TYR A 297 21.32 -23.42 13.70
CA TYR A 297 21.22 -23.51 12.23
C TYR A 297 22.49 -23.10 11.48
N GLN A 298 23.62 -22.97 12.16
CA GLN A 298 24.87 -22.44 11.59
C GLN A 298 25.28 -23.12 10.27
N ASN A 299 25.17 -24.45 10.19
CA ASN A 299 25.53 -25.19 8.97
C ASN A 299 24.59 -24.86 7.79
N ILE A 300 23.29 -24.70 8.07
CA ILE A 300 22.27 -24.35 7.08
C ILE A 300 22.53 -22.93 6.55
N VAL A 301 22.79 -21.99 7.47
CA VAL A 301 23.15 -20.61 7.15
C VAL A 301 24.41 -20.55 6.30
N ASN A 302 25.49 -21.24 6.71
CA ASN A 302 26.74 -21.25 5.96
C ASN A 302 26.56 -21.77 4.52
N LYS A 303 25.79 -22.86 4.34
CA LYS A 303 25.50 -23.40 3.00
C LYS A 303 24.69 -22.43 2.14
N ALA A 304 23.72 -21.74 2.73
CA ALA A 304 22.90 -20.77 2.02
C ALA A 304 23.71 -19.53 1.64
N VAL A 305 24.55 -19.02 2.55
CA VAL A 305 25.50 -17.92 2.28
C VAL A 305 26.46 -18.31 1.15
N ASP A 306 27.04 -19.52 1.21
CA ASP A 306 27.92 -20.05 0.16
C ASP A 306 27.21 -20.13 -1.20
N TYR A 307 25.96 -20.62 -1.22
CA TYR A 307 25.17 -20.68 -2.45
C TYR A 307 24.93 -19.28 -3.02
N VAL A 308 24.47 -18.33 -2.19
CA VAL A 308 24.22 -16.96 -2.62
C VAL A 308 25.52 -16.33 -3.14
N ALA A 309 26.62 -16.40 -2.39
CA ALA A 309 27.91 -15.83 -2.77
C ALA A 309 28.46 -16.38 -4.10
N ARG A 310 28.33 -17.69 -4.34
CA ARG A 310 28.82 -18.34 -5.58
C ARG A 310 28.03 -17.98 -6.83
N ASN A 311 26.78 -17.56 -6.68
CA ASN A 311 25.87 -17.30 -7.81
C ASN A 311 25.61 -15.81 -8.07
N ILE A 312 26.35 -14.91 -7.39
CA ILE A 312 26.25 -13.45 -7.61
C ILE A 312 26.97 -13.00 -8.86
N ASP A 313 28.14 -13.58 -9.15
CA ASP A 313 28.90 -13.18 -10.32
C ASP A 313 28.15 -13.52 -11.62
N GLY A 314 27.93 -12.52 -12.47
CA GLY A 314 27.11 -12.64 -13.67
C GLY A 314 25.58 -12.61 -13.44
N LEU A 315 25.11 -12.30 -12.23
CA LEU A 315 23.68 -12.19 -11.95
C LEU A 315 23.07 -10.97 -12.65
N ASN A 316 22.20 -11.23 -13.63
CA ASN A 316 21.50 -10.18 -14.38
C ASN A 316 20.22 -9.69 -13.68
N ASP A 317 19.63 -10.50 -12.81
CA ASP A 317 18.43 -10.12 -12.08
C ASP A 317 18.78 -9.17 -10.93
N VAL A 318 18.51 -7.88 -11.16
CA VAL A 318 18.75 -6.80 -10.20
C VAL A 318 17.96 -6.99 -8.91
N TYR A 319 16.77 -7.59 -8.99
CA TYR A 319 15.93 -7.82 -7.81
C TYR A 319 16.57 -8.88 -6.90
N ALA A 320 16.98 -10.01 -7.49
CA ALA A 320 17.69 -11.05 -6.75
C ALA A 320 19.01 -10.52 -6.17
N LEU A 321 19.73 -9.66 -6.91
CA LEU A 321 20.96 -9.03 -6.45
C LEU A 321 20.74 -8.12 -5.24
N ALA A 322 19.65 -7.33 -5.21
CA ALA A 322 19.35 -6.43 -4.09
C ALA A 322 19.12 -7.20 -2.77
N ILE A 323 18.35 -8.30 -2.83
CA ILE A 323 18.08 -9.12 -1.64
C ILE A 323 19.33 -9.89 -1.23
N ALA A 324 20.10 -10.41 -2.19
CA ALA A 324 21.37 -11.07 -1.93
C ALA A 324 22.39 -10.13 -1.27
N ALA A 325 22.47 -8.87 -1.72
CA ALA A 325 23.33 -7.86 -1.11
C ALA A 325 22.96 -7.66 0.37
N TYR A 326 21.68 -7.51 0.67
CA TYR A 326 21.21 -7.35 2.04
C TYR A 326 21.51 -8.59 2.90
N ALA A 327 21.22 -9.79 2.38
CA ALA A 327 21.46 -11.04 3.07
C ALA A 327 22.96 -11.25 3.39
N LEU A 328 23.86 -10.94 2.44
CA LEU A 328 25.30 -11.05 2.65
C LEU A 328 25.85 -9.99 3.61
N GLN A 329 25.26 -8.79 3.59
CA GLN A 329 25.62 -7.74 4.54
C GLN A 329 25.25 -8.14 5.97
N LEU A 330 24.05 -8.69 6.17
CA LEU A 330 23.60 -9.26 7.45
C LEU A 330 24.45 -10.45 7.91
N ALA A 331 24.92 -11.28 6.97
CA ALA A 331 25.77 -12.43 7.27
C ALA A 331 27.24 -12.07 7.52
N ASP A 332 27.63 -10.80 7.36
CA ASP A 332 29.01 -10.32 7.43
C ASP A 332 29.99 -11.13 6.53
N HIS A 333 29.53 -11.50 5.33
CA HIS A 333 30.32 -12.34 4.43
C HIS A 333 31.39 -11.53 3.68
N SER A 334 32.52 -12.15 3.32
CA SER A 334 33.63 -11.48 2.61
C SER A 334 33.25 -10.90 1.24
N SER A 335 32.20 -11.43 0.61
CA SER A 335 31.68 -10.93 -0.67
C SER A 335 30.69 -9.78 -0.53
N LYS A 336 30.36 -9.31 0.69
CA LYS A 336 29.34 -8.28 0.92
C LYS A 336 29.66 -6.97 0.18
N ASP A 337 30.90 -6.48 0.27
CA ASP A 337 31.31 -5.22 -0.35
C ASP A 337 31.35 -5.32 -1.88
N PHE A 338 31.79 -6.47 -2.41
CA PHE A 338 31.76 -6.76 -3.84
C PHE A 338 30.32 -6.76 -4.38
N THR A 339 29.42 -7.41 -3.66
CA THR A 339 28.00 -7.52 -4.05
C THR A 339 27.32 -6.16 -3.99
N LEU A 340 27.56 -5.39 -2.93
CA LEU A 340 27.05 -4.03 -2.80
C LEU A 340 27.55 -3.11 -3.92
N SER A 341 28.82 -3.25 -4.30
CA SER A 341 29.40 -2.50 -5.43
C SER A 341 28.75 -2.88 -6.77
N GLN A 342 28.48 -4.18 -7.00
CA GLN A 342 27.75 -4.62 -8.19
C GLN A 342 26.32 -4.08 -8.22
N LEU A 343 25.65 -4.04 -7.07
CA LEU A 343 24.32 -3.47 -6.95
C LEU A 343 24.34 -1.97 -7.25
N ASP A 344 25.26 -1.21 -6.64
CA ASP A 344 25.39 0.23 -6.88
C ASP A 344 25.71 0.56 -8.35
N GLY A 345 26.51 -0.27 -9.01
CA GLY A 345 26.79 -0.15 -10.44
C GLY A 345 25.57 -0.33 -11.36
N LYS A 346 24.46 -0.90 -10.84
CA LYS A 346 23.17 -1.04 -11.54
C LYS A 346 22.13 0.00 -11.12
N ALA A 347 22.51 0.96 -10.28
CA ALA A 347 21.61 2.00 -9.82
C ALA A 347 21.28 3.01 -10.94
N THR A 348 20.05 3.49 -10.96
CA THR A 348 19.64 4.66 -11.73
C THR A 348 19.69 5.87 -10.84
N THR A 349 20.33 6.94 -11.32
CA THR A 349 20.43 8.21 -10.59
C THR A 349 19.82 9.32 -11.44
N ASP A 350 18.90 10.07 -10.86
CA ASP A 350 18.33 11.28 -11.46
C ASP A 350 18.28 12.39 -10.40
N GLY A 351 18.99 13.48 -10.66
CA GLY A 351 19.16 14.59 -9.72
C GLY A 351 19.69 14.13 -8.36
N ASP A 352 18.89 14.33 -7.31
CA ASP A 352 19.21 13.96 -5.92
C ASP A 352 18.57 12.63 -5.48
N THR A 353 18.15 11.78 -6.43
CA THR A 353 17.48 10.50 -6.18
C THR A 353 18.24 9.33 -6.81
N LYS A 354 18.20 8.17 -6.13
CA LYS A 354 18.83 6.91 -6.58
C LYS A 354 17.83 5.76 -6.41
N TRP A 355 17.67 4.90 -7.41
CA TRP A 355 16.77 3.75 -7.34
C TRP A 355 17.17 2.62 -8.28
N TRP A 356 16.53 1.46 -8.12
CA TRP A 356 16.68 0.31 -8.99
C TRP A 356 15.36 -0.01 -9.65
N HIS A 357 15.43 -0.49 -10.89
CA HIS A 357 14.25 -0.96 -11.62
C HIS A 357 14.58 -2.17 -12.47
N LYS A 358 13.55 -2.98 -12.79
CA LYS A 358 13.70 -4.02 -13.81
C LYS A 358 13.79 -3.38 -15.20
N PRO A 359 14.55 -3.94 -16.15
CA PRO A 359 14.54 -3.48 -17.53
C PRO A 359 13.13 -3.54 -18.11
N ILE A 360 12.70 -2.48 -18.78
CA ILE A 360 11.41 -2.47 -19.48
C ILE A 360 11.57 -3.24 -20.79
N PRO A 361 10.83 -4.33 -21.04
CA PRO A 361 10.88 -5.03 -22.32
C PRO A 361 10.54 -4.07 -23.48
N GLU A 362 11.25 -4.17 -24.60
CA GLU A 362 11.02 -3.28 -25.75
C GLU A 362 9.56 -3.32 -26.26
N SER A 363 8.89 -4.47 -26.11
CA SER A 363 7.47 -4.66 -26.43
C SER A 363 6.53 -3.74 -25.63
N ASP A 364 6.93 -3.38 -24.40
CA ASP A 364 6.13 -2.59 -23.46
C ASP A 364 6.62 -1.14 -23.34
N SER A 365 7.65 -0.75 -24.09
CA SER A 365 8.21 0.61 -24.09
C SER A 365 7.19 1.71 -24.41
N LYS A 366 6.12 1.38 -25.14
CA LYS A 366 5.03 2.31 -25.50
C LYS A 366 3.84 2.26 -24.52
N ASN A 367 3.86 1.38 -23.52
CA ASN A 367 2.80 1.24 -22.55
C ASN A 367 2.93 2.33 -21.46
N PRO A 368 2.02 3.31 -21.39
CA PRO A 368 2.10 4.40 -20.41
C PRO A 368 2.02 3.93 -18.96
N TRP A 369 1.50 2.72 -18.73
CA TRP A 369 1.35 2.13 -17.40
C TRP A 369 2.61 1.44 -16.89
N TYR A 370 3.54 1.06 -17.77
CA TYR A 370 4.78 0.35 -17.41
C TYR A 370 5.88 1.29 -16.90
N GLY A 371 5.79 2.58 -17.25
CA GLY A 371 6.73 3.62 -16.82
C GLY A 371 6.46 4.19 -15.42
N LYS A 372 5.37 3.80 -14.74
CA LYS A 372 5.16 4.15 -13.33
C LYS A 372 5.94 3.17 -12.45
N PRO A 373 6.66 3.61 -11.41
CA PRO A 373 7.44 2.71 -10.57
C PRO A 373 6.57 1.59 -10.01
N ASN A 374 6.86 0.38 -10.47
CA ASN A 374 6.13 -0.81 -10.06
C ASN A 374 6.51 -1.11 -8.60
N SER A 375 5.57 -1.68 -7.84
CA SER A 375 5.80 -2.26 -6.51
C SER A 375 7.17 -2.95 -6.34
N VAL A 376 7.58 -3.75 -7.33
CA VAL A 376 8.87 -4.45 -7.36
C VAL A 376 10.08 -3.51 -7.31
N ASN A 377 9.99 -2.31 -7.91
CA ASN A 377 11.07 -1.31 -7.89
C ASN A 377 11.20 -0.67 -6.50
N VAL A 378 10.05 -0.45 -5.82
CA VAL A 378 10.02 0.04 -4.45
C VAL A 378 10.70 -0.97 -3.53
N GLU A 379 10.23 -2.21 -3.55
CA GLU A 379 10.78 -3.30 -2.72
C GLU A 379 12.29 -3.50 -2.97
N MET A 380 12.71 -3.58 -4.24
CA MET A 380 14.12 -3.72 -4.59
C MET A 380 14.98 -2.55 -4.10
N SER A 381 14.49 -1.32 -4.27
CA SER A 381 15.19 -0.13 -3.80
C SER A 381 15.21 -0.04 -2.27
N SER A 382 14.20 -0.58 -1.59
CA SER A 382 14.17 -0.73 -0.13
C SER A 382 15.22 -1.73 0.35
N TYR A 383 15.35 -2.90 -0.28
CA TYR A 383 16.45 -3.84 0.04
C TYR A 383 17.82 -3.25 -0.24
N ALA A 384 17.97 -2.50 -1.34
CA ALA A 384 19.20 -1.76 -1.61
C ALA A 384 19.49 -0.78 -0.47
N MET A 385 18.53 0.07 -0.09
CA MET A 385 18.69 1.02 1.03
C MET A 385 19.08 0.31 2.33
N LEU A 386 18.43 -0.80 2.68
CA LEU A 386 18.78 -1.59 3.85
C LEU A 386 20.22 -2.14 3.78
N SER A 387 20.69 -2.52 2.59
CA SER A 387 22.07 -2.97 2.38
C SER A 387 23.08 -1.84 2.61
N PHE A 388 22.81 -0.62 2.13
CA PHE A 388 23.66 0.55 2.38
C PHE A 388 23.71 0.91 3.88
N LEU A 389 22.56 0.88 4.56
CA LEU A 389 22.48 1.17 5.99
C LEU A 389 23.24 0.12 6.82
N GLU A 390 23.10 -1.17 6.52
CA GLU A 390 23.85 -2.23 7.21
C GLU A 390 25.36 -2.20 6.86
N ALA A 391 25.75 -1.52 5.78
CA ALA A 391 27.15 -1.21 5.46
C ALA A 391 27.69 0.06 6.14
N GLY A 392 26.85 0.79 6.89
CA GLY A 392 27.21 2.06 7.51
C GLY A 392 27.35 3.22 6.51
N LEU A 393 26.78 3.09 5.32
CA LEU A 393 26.80 4.09 4.24
C LEU A 393 25.55 4.99 4.29
N ASP A 394 25.29 5.59 5.44
CA ASP A 394 24.08 6.36 5.71
C ASP A 394 23.86 7.51 4.72
N THR A 395 24.95 8.18 4.31
CA THR A 395 24.90 9.29 3.34
C THR A 395 24.48 8.83 1.96
N ASP A 396 24.92 7.65 1.54
CA ASP A 396 24.60 7.06 0.23
C ASP A 396 23.19 6.47 0.19
N ALA A 397 22.60 6.18 1.35
CA ALA A 397 21.21 5.80 1.49
C ALA A 397 20.23 6.98 1.33
N LEU A 398 20.67 8.23 1.55
CA LEU A 398 19.79 9.42 1.49
C LEU A 398 19.12 9.63 0.12
N PRO A 399 19.84 9.54 -1.03
CA PRO A 399 19.20 9.62 -2.35
C PRO A 399 18.16 8.51 -2.59
N ILE A 400 18.36 7.32 -2.00
CA ILE A 400 17.43 6.19 -2.11
C ILE A 400 16.17 6.47 -1.30
N MET A 401 16.34 6.93 -0.07
CA MET A 401 15.24 7.36 0.80
C MET A 401 14.38 8.45 0.15
N LYS A 402 15.01 9.47 -0.45
CA LYS A 402 14.31 10.53 -1.18
C LYS A 402 13.45 9.98 -2.31
N TRP A 403 13.98 9.02 -3.07
CA TRP A 403 13.21 8.37 -4.12
C TRP A 403 12.01 7.61 -3.54
N LEU A 404 12.22 6.77 -2.52
CA LEU A 404 11.16 5.99 -1.87
C LEU A 404 10.03 6.89 -1.31
N ILE A 405 10.36 8.03 -0.70
CA ILE A 405 9.34 8.99 -0.22
C ILE A 405 8.45 9.48 -1.37
N SER A 406 9.02 9.72 -2.56
CA SER A 406 8.25 10.17 -3.72
C SER A 406 7.33 9.10 -4.33
N GLN A 407 7.53 7.83 -3.98
CA GLN A 407 6.69 6.71 -4.45
C GLN A 407 5.47 6.43 -3.58
N ARG A 408 5.25 7.18 -2.50
CA ARG A 408 4.11 6.96 -1.61
C ARG A 408 2.79 7.46 -2.20
N ASN A 409 1.71 6.78 -1.87
CA ASN A 409 0.35 7.25 -2.15
C ASN A 409 -0.11 8.30 -1.11
N ASP A 410 -1.30 8.85 -1.35
CA ASP A 410 -2.01 9.81 -0.50
C ASP A 410 -2.24 9.32 0.94
N LYS A 411 -2.29 8.00 1.14
CA LYS A 411 -2.47 7.36 2.45
C LYS A 411 -1.15 7.00 3.15
N GLY A 412 -0.02 7.38 2.56
CA GLY A 412 1.32 7.14 3.11
C GLY A 412 1.85 5.71 2.95
N GLY A 413 1.13 4.85 2.22
CA GLY A 413 1.58 3.50 1.84
C GLY A 413 2.17 3.45 0.44
N PHE A 414 2.54 2.25 0.00
CA PHE A 414 3.08 1.97 -1.35
C PHE A 414 2.07 1.18 -2.19
N GLN A 415 2.44 0.86 -3.44
CA GLN A 415 1.55 0.17 -4.39
C GLN A 415 1.29 -1.30 -4.03
N SER A 416 2.24 -1.97 -3.38
CA SER A 416 2.11 -3.36 -2.92
C SER A 416 2.51 -3.47 -1.45
N THR A 417 2.55 -4.71 -0.98
CA THR A 417 2.69 -5.10 0.41
C THR A 417 4.11 -5.43 0.84
N GLN A 418 4.97 -5.84 -0.09
CA GLN A 418 6.40 -6.03 0.15
C GLN A 418 7.17 -4.74 -0.12
#